data_AF-A0A7V1FZG8-F1
#
_entry.id   AF-A0A7V1FZG8-F1
#
_cell.length_a   1.000
_cell.length_b   1.000
_cell.length_c   1.000
_cell.angle_alpha   90.00
_cell.angle_beta   90.00
_cell.angle_gamma   90.00
#
_symmetry.space_group_name_H-M   'P 1'
#
loop_
_entity.id
_entity.type
_entity.pdbx_description
1 polymer ?
#
loop_
_entity_poly.entity_id
_entity_poly.type
_entity_poly.pdbx_seq_one_letter_code
_entity_poly.pdbx_strand_id
1 'polypeptide(L)'
;LSVLAYIVIYIVVTGLSLPGATILTLAGGFLYKVFFTVIYVNIAATTGAMLAFLFARYIAGQWIQQSYGDKLAKFNEEVDRNGAYYLLTLRFIPIFPFFLINTFAGLTNVPLRTFLWTTSLGIFPGSLVYAYAGRQLCRIKAMQDIFTGQVLLAFLLLAAFAVLPVIVNRIKKTKQKN
;
A
#
# COMPACT_ATOMS: atom_id res chain seq x y z
N LEU A 1 15.17 17.69 2.63
CA LEU A 1 14.39 17.01 3.68
C LEU A 1 15.30 15.98 4.35
N SER A 2 15.58 16.10 5.65
CA SER A 2 16.35 15.07 6.37
C SER A 2 15.57 13.75 6.31
N VAL A 3 16.27 12.62 6.12
CA VAL A 3 15.65 11.29 5.97
C VAL A 3 14.68 10.99 7.12
N LEU A 4 15.03 11.39 8.34
CA LEU A 4 14.19 11.27 9.52
C LEU A 4 12.87 12.05 9.40
N ALA A 5 12.91 13.30 8.93
CA ALA A 5 11.70 14.10 8.73
C ALA A 5 10.78 13.45 7.69
N TYR A 6 11.33 12.93 6.59
CA TYR A 6 10.56 12.18 5.58
C TYR A 6 9.86 10.96 6.19
N ILE A 7 10.59 10.13 6.95
CA ILE A 7 10.06 8.94 7.60
C ILE A 7 8.97 9.30 8.60
N VAL A 8 9.19 10.29 9.46
CA VAL A 8 8.21 10.72 10.48
C VAL A 8 6.93 11.24 9.84
N ILE A 9 7.03 12.11 8.83
CA ILE A 9 5.87 12.62 8.09
C ILE A 9 5.09 11.45 7.46
N TYR A 10 5.79 10.50 6.85
CA TYR A 10 5.17 9.34 6.23
C TYR A 10 4.47 8.44 7.27
N ILE A 11 5.09 8.21 8.44
CA ILE A 11 4.48 7.49 9.56
C ILE A 11 3.20 8.18 10.01
N VAL A 12 3.22 9.51 10.18
CA VAL A 12 2.03 10.27 10.59
C VAL A 12 0.91 10.15 9.55
N VAL A 13 1.21 10.36 8.27
CA VAL A 13 0.22 10.24 7.19
C VAL A 13 -0.37 8.83 7.13
N THR A 14 0.45 7.79 7.25
CA THR A 14 -0.03 6.40 7.20
C THR A 14 -0.71 5.94 8.48
N GLY A 15 -0.25 6.36 9.65
CA GLY A 15 -0.84 6.03 10.94
C GLY A 15 -2.19 6.73 11.16
N LEU A 16 -2.27 8.01 10.82
CA LEU A 16 -3.54 8.76 10.79
C LEU A 16 -4.38 8.42 9.55
N SER A 17 -3.88 7.53 8.70
CA SER A 17 -4.65 6.94 7.62
C SER A 17 -5.14 7.95 6.59
N LEU A 18 -4.36 9.00 6.42
CA LEU A 18 -4.62 10.09 5.49
C LEU A 18 -4.27 9.67 4.07
N PRO A 19 -5.04 10.10 3.05
CA PRO A 19 -4.64 9.95 1.67
C PRO A 19 -3.37 10.78 1.42
N GLY A 20 -2.34 10.17 0.85
CA GLY A 20 -1.08 10.87 0.58
C GLY A 20 0.16 9.99 0.46
N ALA A 21 0.10 8.73 0.90
CA ALA A 21 1.21 7.77 0.82
C ALA A 21 1.81 7.65 -0.60
N THR A 22 0.97 7.66 -1.64
CA THR A 22 1.41 7.63 -3.04
C THR A 22 2.22 8.87 -3.42
N ILE A 23 1.74 10.06 -3.04
CA ILE A 23 2.41 11.33 -3.31
C ILE A 23 3.74 11.38 -2.56
N LEU A 24 3.77 10.98 -1.29
CA LEU A 24 4.99 10.90 -0.51
C LEU A 24 5.99 9.90 -1.09
N THR A 25 5.53 8.75 -1.59
CA THR A 25 6.42 7.77 -2.24
C THR A 25 7.03 8.31 -3.53
N LEU A 26 6.24 9.00 -4.36
CA LEU A 26 6.73 9.71 -5.55
C LEU A 26 7.75 10.79 -5.17
N ALA A 27 7.45 11.61 -4.16
CA ALA A 27 8.36 12.62 -3.64
C ALA A 27 9.64 11.99 -3.10
N GLY A 28 9.55 10.84 -2.41
CA GLY A 28 10.71 10.08 -1.96
C GLY A 28 11.56 9.57 -3.13
N GLY A 29 10.95 9.15 -4.23
CA GLY A 29 11.66 8.75 -5.45
C GLY A 29 12.34 9.92 -6.16
N PHE A 30 11.74 11.10 -6.08
CA PHE A 30 12.30 12.35 -6.58
C PHE A 30 13.52 12.80 -5.76
N LEU A 31 13.42 12.73 -4.42
CA LEU A 31 14.41 13.22 -3.48
C LEU A 31 15.58 12.24 -3.25
N TYR A 32 15.33 10.93 -3.29
CA TYR A 32 16.31 9.89 -2.96
C TYR A 32 16.52 8.92 -4.12
N LYS A 33 17.44 7.95 -3.98
CA LYS A 33 17.57 6.84 -4.95
C LYS A 33 16.48 5.81 -4.67
N VAL A 34 15.95 5.20 -5.74
CA VAL A 34 14.85 4.22 -5.69
C VAL A 34 15.01 3.19 -4.57
N PHE A 35 16.19 2.57 -4.46
CA PHE A 35 16.47 1.57 -3.42
C PHE A 35 16.26 2.11 -2.00
N PHE A 36 16.80 3.29 -1.70
CA PHE A 36 16.64 3.92 -0.38
C PHE A 36 15.22 4.40 -0.15
N THR A 37 14.56 4.96 -1.17
CA THR A 37 13.15 5.33 -1.10
C THR A 37 12.28 4.15 -0.68
N VAL A 38 12.48 2.99 -1.31
CA VAL A 38 11.72 1.77 -1.01
C VAL A 38 11.94 1.33 0.43
N ILE A 39 13.18 1.36 0.93
CA ILE A 39 13.50 1.03 2.33
C ILE A 39 12.81 2.01 3.29
N TYR A 40 12.93 3.32 3.04
CA TYR A 40 12.35 4.34 3.91
C TYR A 40 10.82 4.25 3.93
N VAL A 41 10.20 4.05 2.77
CA VAL A 41 8.75 3.84 2.64
C VAL A 41 8.34 2.56 3.35
N ASN A 42 9.11 1.48 3.23
CA ASN A 42 8.78 0.21 3.88
C ASN A 42 8.75 0.37 5.40
N ILE A 43 9.80 0.96 5.99
CA ILE A 43 9.90 1.20 7.42
C ILE A 43 8.77 2.13 7.88
N ALA A 44 8.57 3.25 7.20
CA ALA A 44 7.58 4.24 7.58
C ALA A 44 6.14 3.72 7.44
N ALA A 45 5.81 3.10 6.31
CA ALA A 45 4.47 2.56 6.05
C ALA A 45 4.14 1.39 6.98
N THR A 46 5.09 0.50 7.26
CA THR A 46 4.88 -0.63 8.18
C THR A 46 4.67 -0.12 9.61
N THR A 47 5.43 0.88 10.03
CA THR A 47 5.28 1.50 11.35
C THR A 47 3.95 2.24 11.48
N GLY A 48 3.57 3.05 10.49
CA GLY A 48 2.27 3.72 10.50
C GLY A 48 1.09 2.74 10.44
N ALA A 49 1.18 1.69 9.62
CA ALA A 49 0.19 0.62 9.56
C ALA A 49 0.05 -0.12 10.89
N MET A 50 1.16 -0.36 11.58
CA MET A 50 1.16 -0.94 12.93
C MET A 50 0.41 -0.04 13.91
N LEU A 51 0.64 1.28 13.89
CA LEU A 51 -0.08 2.22 14.75
C LEU A 51 -1.58 2.19 14.47
N ALA A 52 -1.99 2.23 13.20
CA ALA A 52 -3.39 2.14 12.80
C ALA A 52 -4.03 0.80 13.23
N PHE A 53 -3.31 -0.31 13.07
CA PHE A 53 -3.73 -1.64 13.52
C PHE A 53 -3.95 -1.70 15.03
N LEU A 54 -3.01 -1.19 15.82
CA LEU A 54 -3.09 -1.19 17.28
C LEU A 54 -4.20 -0.25 17.76
N PHE A 55 -4.35 0.90 17.12
CA PHE A 55 -5.43 1.85 17.41
C PHE A 55 -6.81 1.21 17.15
N ALA A 56 -6.98 0.52 16.02
CA ALA A 56 -8.20 -0.22 15.74
C ALA A 56 -8.44 -1.31 16.80
N ARG A 57 -7.42 -2.10 17.12
CA ARG A 57 -7.52 -3.24 18.06
C ARG A 57 -7.90 -2.82 19.48
N TYR A 58 -7.31 -1.75 20.00
CA TYR A 58 -7.40 -1.41 21.41
C TYR A 58 -8.30 -0.22 21.72
N ILE A 59 -8.55 0.67 20.76
CA ILE A 59 -9.24 1.94 21.00
C ILE A 59 -10.52 2.06 20.18
N ALA A 60 -10.44 1.89 18.85
CA ALA A 60 -11.55 2.21 17.95
C ALA A 60 -12.44 1.01 17.57
N GLY A 61 -12.20 -0.18 18.13
CA GLY A 61 -12.82 -1.42 17.64
C GLY A 61 -14.34 -1.43 17.65
N GLN A 62 -14.96 -0.98 18.75
CA GLN A 62 -16.42 -0.92 18.85
C GLN A 62 -17.06 0.02 17.81
N TRP A 63 -16.47 1.20 17.62
CA TRP A 63 -16.95 2.20 16.64
C TRP A 63 -16.85 1.67 15.20
N ILE A 64 -15.73 1.01 14.87
CA ILE A 64 -15.53 0.42 13.55
C ILE A 64 -16.52 -0.73 13.34
N GLN A 65 -16.73 -1.59 14.33
CA GLN A 65 -17.64 -2.74 14.22
C GLN A 65 -19.09 -2.29 14.02
N GLN A 66 -19.53 -1.22 14.68
CA GLN A 66 -20.86 -0.63 14.45
C GLN A 66 -21.00 -0.04 13.03
N SER A 67 -19.94 0.60 12.52
CA SER A 67 -19.99 1.28 11.23
C SER A 67 -19.74 0.35 10.02
N TYR A 68 -19.05 -0.77 10.22
CA TYR A 68 -18.55 -1.64 9.14
C TYR A 68 -18.82 -3.14 9.36
N GLY A 69 -19.72 -3.51 10.27
CA GLY A 69 -19.98 -4.90 10.70
C GLY A 69 -20.01 -5.93 9.58
N ASP A 70 -20.86 -5.75 8.56
CA ASP A 70 -21.00 -6.72 7.44
C ASP A 70 -19.72 -6.88 6.61
N LYS A 71 -18.99 -5.77 6.37
CA LYS A 71 -17.74 -5.79 5.61
C LYS A 71 -16.62 -6.42 6.45
N LEU A 72 -16.61 -6.14 7.75
CA LEU A 72 -15.66 -6.71 8.70
C LEU A 72 -15.88 -8.22 8.86
N ALA A 73 -17.13 -8.69 8.91
CA ALA A 73 -17.46 -10.11 8.98
C ALA A 73 -16.89 -10.88 7.78
N LYS A 74 -17.12 -10.38 6.55
CA LYS A 74 -16.54 -10.96 5.33
C LYS A 74 -15.01 -10.92 5.33
N PHE A 75 -14.43 -9.83 5.80
CA PHE A 75 -12.97 -9.72 5.92
C PHE A 75 -12.41 -10.74 6.92
N ASN A 76 -13.08 -10.93 8.06
CA ASN A 76 -12.67 -11.88 9.07
C ASN A 76 -12.77 -13.32 8.56
N GLU A 77 -13.84 -13.68 7.85
CA GLU A 77 -14.00 -15.00 7.22
C GLU A 77 -12.86 -15.31 6.23
N GLU A 78 -12.51 -14.36 5.35
CA GLU A 78 -11.41 -14.53 4.40
C GLU A 78 -10.04 -14.63 5.08
N VAL A 79 -9.85 -13.88 6.17
CA VAL A 79 -8.65 -13.94 7.00
C VAL A 79 -8.56 -15.28 7.75
N ASP A 80 -9.65 -15.78 8.31
CA ASP A 80 -9.67 -17.07 9.02
C ASP A 80 -9.40 -18.22 8.04
N ARG A 81 -9.86 -18.11 6.79
CA ARG A 81 -9.65 -19.12 5.74
C ARG A 81 -8.25 -19.09 5.13
N ASN A 82 -7.72 -17.91 4.81
CA ASN A 82 -6.51 -17.76 3.98
C ASN A 82 -5.34 -17.08 4.72
N GLY A 83 -5.58 -16.50 5.90
CA GLY A 83 -4.59 -15.90 6.77
C GLY A 83 -3.69 -14.87 6.07
N ALA A 84 -2.39 -15.13 6.14
CA ALA A 84 -1.37 -14.25 5.58
C ALA A 84 -1.50 -14.07 4.05
N TYR A 85 -1.96 -15.09 3.33
CA TYR A 85 -2.09 -15.02 1.87
C TYR A 85 -3.15 -14.01 1.45
N TYR A 86 -4.25 -13.90 2.20
CA TYR A 86 -5.26 -12.89 1.94
C TYR A 86 -4.71 -11.49 2.18
N LEU A 87 -4.02 -11.28 3.30
CA LEU A 87 -3.36 -10.00 3.61
C LEU A 87 -2.34 -9.57 2.55
N LEU A 88 -1.54 -10.49 2.02
CA LEU A 88 -0.62 -10.21 0.92
C LEU A 88 -1.36 -9.88 -0.37
N THR A 89 -2.38 -10.67 -0.70
CA THR A 89 -3.19 -10.49 -1.92
C THR A 89 -3.82 -9.11 -1.95
N LEU A 90 -4.39 -8.65 -0.83
CA LEU A 90 -4.98 -7.32 -0.71
C LEU A 90 -3.96 -6.18 -0.87
N ARG A 91 -2.67 -6.43 -0.61
CA ARG A 91 -1.60 -5.41 -0.72
C ARG A 91 -0.92 -5.42 -2.08
N PHE A 92 -0.77 -6.59 -2.69
CA PHE A 92 -0.26 -6.71 -4.06
C PHE A 92 -1.26 -6.22 -5.09
N ILE A 93 -2.55 -6.40 -4.82
CA ILE A 93 -3.62 -5.91 -5.69
C ILE A 93 -4.14 -4.60 -5.11
N PRO A 94 -3.85 -3.44 -5.72
CA PRO A 94 -4.22 -2.12 -5.19
C PRO A 94 -5.71 -1.80 -5.38
N ILE A 95 -6.60 -2.77 -5.17
CA ILE A 95 -8.06 -2.58 -5.14
C ILE A 95 -8.50 -1.95 -3.81
N PHE A 96 -7.86 -2.37 -2.72
CA PHE A 96 -8.32 -2.02 -1.37
C PHE A 96 -7.51 -0.85 -0.80
N PRO A 97 -8.18 0.14 -0.19
CA PRO A 97 -7.50 1.24 0.47
C PRO A 97 -6.59 0.73 1.59
N PHE A 98 -5.35 1.22 1.63
CA PHE A 98 -4.33 0.80 2.61
C PHE A 98 -4.81 0.89 4.06
N PHE A 99 -5.46 2.00 4.41
CA PHE A 99 -6.06 2.20 5.74
C PHE A 99 -7.06 1.11 6.11
N LEU A 100 -7.95 0.76 5.18
CA LEU A 100 -9.04 -0.17 5.44
C LEU A 100 -8.49 -1.55 5.82
N ILE A 101 -7.43 -2.00 5.12
CA ILE A 101 -6.75 -3.25 5.41
C ILE A 101 -6.14 -3.23 6.82
N ASN A 102 -5.49 -2.12 7.21
CA ASN A 102 -4.82 -1.98 8.50
C ASN A 102 -5.82 -2.00 9.66
N THR A 103 -6.90 -1.24 9.51
CA THR A 103 -7.96 -1.11 10.50
C THR A 103 -8.73 -2.42 10.66
N PHE A 104 -9.13 -3.06 9.55
CA PHE A 104 -9.87 -4.33 9.63
C PHE A 104 -8.99 -5.44 10.19
N ALA A 105 -7.72 -5.53 9.77
CA ALA A 105 -6.79 -6.50 10.33
C ALA A 105 -6.64 -6.36 11.86
N GLY A 106 -6.66 -5.13 12.38
CA GLY A 106 -6.63 -4.86 13.83
C GLY A 106 -7.79 -5.51 14.61
N LEU A 107 -8.93 -5.71 13.96
CA LEU A 107 -10.14 -6.30 14.54
C LEU A 107 -10.29 -7.80 14.28
N THR A 108 -9.37 -8.40 13.53
CA THR A 108 -9.32 -9.86 13.31
C THR A 108 -8.42 -10.55 14.35
N ASN A 109 -8.42 -11.88 14.34
CA ASN A 109 -7.52 -12.70 15.16
C ASN A 109 -6.06 -12.77 14.65
N VAL A 110 -5.71 -12.02 13.59
CA VAL A 110 -4.36 -12.03 13.03
C VAL A 110 -3.35 -11.54 14.08
N PRO A 111 -2.25 -12.29 14.32
CA PRO A 111 -1.21 -11.83 15.23
C PRO A 111 -0.44 -10.66 14.59
N LEU A 112 -0.01 -9.70 15.41
CA LEU A 112 0.70 -8.51 14.95
C LEU A 112 1.92 -8.87 14.08
N ARG A 113 2.66 -9.93 14.42
CA ARG A 113 3.80 -10.41 13.63
C ARG A 113 3.41 -10.73 12.19
N THR A 114 2.28 -11.44 12.00
CA THR A 114 1.78 -11.78 10.67
C THR A 114 1.36 -10.54 9.90
N PHE A 115 0.72 -9.59 10.57
CA PHE A 115 0.39 -8.30 9.97
C PHE A 115 1.63 -7.52 9.51
N LEU A 116 2.68 -7.46 10.33
CA LEU A 116 3.91 -6.70 10.03
C LEU A 116 4.65 -7.25 8.81
N TRP A 117 4.94 -8.56 8.78
CA TRP A 117 5.71 -9.12 7.66
C TRP A 117 4.90 -9.12 6.35
N THR A 118 3.59 -9.39 6.40
CA THR A 118 2.73 -9.30 5.21
C THR A 118 2.60 -7.86 4.71
N THR A 119 2.63 -6.87 5.59
CA THR A 119 2.64 -5.45 5.23
C THR A 119 3.96 -5.05 4.57
N SER A 120 5.08 -5.38 5.20
CA SER A 120 6.40 -5.07 4.68
C SER A 120 6.62 -5.70 3.30
N LEU A 121 6.31 -6.98 3.11
CA LEU A 121 6.43 -7.63 1.80
C LEU A 121 5.40 -7.10 0.79
N GLY A 122 4.15 -6.91 1.22
CA GLY A 122 3.03 -6.54 0.35
C GLY A 122 3.17 -5.17 -0.30
N ILE A 123 3.81 -4.20 0.38
CA ILE A 123 3.98 -2.84 -0.13
C ILE A 123 5.12 -2.74 -1.16
N PHE A 124 6.06 -3.69 -1.15
CA PHE A 124 7.30 -3.63 -1.92
C PHE A 124 7.10 -3.42 -3.44
N PRO A 125 6.20 -4.15 -4.14
CA PRO A 125 6.00 -3.96 -5.58
C PRO A 125 5.46 -2.55 -5.89
N GLY A 126 4.48 -2.09 -5.12
CA GLY A 126 3.89 -0.77 -5.29
C GLY A 126 4.91 0.34 -5.02
N SER A 127 5.66 0.24 -3.92
CA SER A 127 6.66 1.25 -3.57
C SER A 127 7.80 1.32 -4.58
N LEU A 128 8.21 0.20 -5.18
CA LEU A 128 9.17 0.19 -6.29
C LEU A 128 8.67 0.96 -7.50
N VAL A 129 7.44 0.68 -7.95
CA VAL A 129 6.84 1.33 -9.13
C VAL A 129 6.76 2.85 -8.90
N TYR A 130 6.21 3.28 -7.75
CA TYR A 130 6.08 4.71 -7.45
C TYR A 130 7.42 5.38 -7.18
N ALA A 131 8.37 4.72 -6.50
CA ALA A 131 9.70 5.29 -6.29
C ALA A 131 10.47 5.44 -7.61
N TYR A 132 10.37 4.46 -8.51
CA TYR A 132 10.96 4.55 -9.84
C TYR A 132 10.35 5.68 -10.66
N ALA A 133 9.01 5.79 -10.67
CA ALA A 133 8.32 6.89 -11.33
C ALA A 133 8.75 8.26 -10.78
N GLY A 134 8.78 8.41 -9.45
CA GLY A 134 9.28 9.61 -8.79
C GLY A 134 10.70 9.99 -9.21
N ARG A 135 11.57 8.99 -9.37
CA ARG A 135 12.95 9.20 -9.83
C ARG A 135 13.02 9.68 -11.29
N GLN A 136 12.15 9.16 -12.15
CA GLN A 136 12.11 9.61 -13.54
C GLN A 136 11.53 11.02 -13.68
N LEU A 137 10.58 11.41 -12.83
CA LEU A 137 10.07 12.79 -12.80
C LEU A 137 11.18 13.83 -12.58
N CYS A 138 12.18 13.52 -11.75
CA CYS A 138 13.36 14.38 -11.53
C CYS A 138 14.27 14.55 -12.75
N ARG A 139 14.17 13.63 -13.74
CA ARG A 139 14.98 13.64 -14.95
C ARG A 139 14.33 14.37 -16.12
N ILE A 140 13.03 14.61 -16.05
CA ILE A 140 12.30 15.35 -17.09
C ILE A 140 12.61 16.84 -16.91
N LYS A 141 13.43 17.39 -17.80
CA LYS A 141 13.77 18.82 -17.84
C LYS A 141 13.22 19.50 -19.10
N ALA A 142 13.00 18.74 -20.16
CA ALA A 142 12.41 19.17 -21.41
C ALA A 142 11.38 18.15 -21.91
N MET A 143 10.49 18.58 -22.83
CA MET A 143 9.45 17.72 -23.42
C MET A 143 10.01 16.46 -24.09
N GLN A 144 11.20 16.55 -24.69
CA GLN A 144 11.88 15.41 -25.31
C GLN A 144 12.24 14.30 -24.31
N ASP A 145 12.47 14.63 -23.03
CA ASP A 145 12.85 13.66 -22.01
C ASP A 145 11.71 12.69 -21.68
N ILE A 146 10.47 13.10 -21.95
CA ILE A 146 9.26 12.28 -21.76
C ILE A 146 9.31 11.02 -22.64
N PHE A 147 9.92 11.13 -23.83
CA PHE A 147 10.05 10.03 -24.78
C PHE A 147 11.23 9.10 -24.49
N THR A 148 12.01 9.34 -23.42
CA THR A 148 13.08 8.42 -23.05
C THR A 148 12.51 7.09 -22.56
N GLY A 149 13.17 5.99 -22.92
CA GLY A 149 12.72 4.64 -22.55
C GLY A 149 12.52 4.43 -21.05
N GLN A 150 13.27 5.16 -20.20
CA GLN A 150 13.14 5.10 -18.74
C GLN A 150 11.84 5.74 -18.24
N VAL A 151 11.46 6.90 -18.80
CA VAL A 151 10.21 7.59 -18.47
C VAL A 151 9.01 6.81 -19.02
N LEU A 152 9.11 6.33 -20.26
CA LEU A 152 8.09 5.45 -20.85
C LEU A 152 7.89 4.18 -20.03
N LEU A 153 8.98 3.54 -19.57
CA LEU A 153 8.90 2.40 -18.67
C LEU A 153 8.20 2.76 -17.36
N ALA A 154 8.47 3.93 -16.76
CA ALA A 154 7.78 4.37 -15.56
C ALA A 154 6.27 4.51 -15.78
N PHE A 155 5.85 5.14 -16.89
CA PHE A 155 4.43 5.25 -17.23
C PHE A 155 3.78 3.89 -17.51
N LEU A 156 4.48 2.99 -18.22
CA LEU A 156 4.00 1.63 -18.45
C LEU A 156 3.84 0.85 -17.14
N LEU A 157 4.80 0.94 -16.23
CA LEU A 157 4.71 0.28 -14.91
C LEU A 157 3.56 0.86 -14.08
N LEU A 158 3.37 2.17 -14.07
CA LEU A 158 2.24 2.83 -13.40
C LEU A 158 0.89 2.39 -14.00
N ALA A 159 0.79 2.38 -15.33
CA ALA A 159 -0.41 1.95 -16.03
C ALA A 159 -0.72 0.47 -15.77
N ALA A 160 0.29 -0.40 -15.84
CA ALA A 160 0.16 -1.82 -15.51
C ALA A 160 -0.32 -2.01 -14.07
N PHE A 161 0.27 -1.29 -13.10
CA PHE A 161 -0.10 -1.38 -11.70
C PHE A 161 -1.53 -0.86 -11.43
N ALA A 162 -1.95 0.20 -12.12
CA ALA A 162 -3.30 0.75 -12.02
C ALA A 162 -4.37 -0.16 -12.65
N VAL A 163 -4.03 -0.88 -13.73
CA VAL A 163 -4.95 -1.77 -14.45
C VAL A 163 -5.00 -3.18 -13.85
N LEU A 164 -3.99 -3.59 -13.08
CA LEU A 164 -3.91 -4.88 -12.39
C LEU A 164 -5.20 -5.25 -11.63
N PRO A 165 -5.80 -4.36 -10.80
CA PRO A 165 -7.14 -4.51 -10.23
C PRO A 165 -8.23 -5.00 -11.21
N VAL A 166 -8.30 -4.36 -12.38
CA VAL A 166 -9.34 -4.60 -13.39
C VAL A 166 -9.15 -5.98 -14.03
N ILE A 167 -7.91 -6.32 -14.36
CA ILE A 167 -7.56 -7.62 -14.95
C ILE A 167 -7.92 -8.74 -13.99
N VAL A 168 -7.52 -8.63 -12.72
CA VAL A 168 -7.84 -9.66 -11.71
C VAL A 168 -9.35 -9.83 -11.55
N ASN A 169 -10.11 -8.73 -11.50
CA ASN A 169 -11.56 -8.79 -11.38
C ASN A 169 -12.24 -9.42 -12.62
N ARG A 170 -11.72 -9.19 -13.83
CA ARG A 170 -12.22 -9.84 -15.05
C ARG A 170 -11.95 -11.35 -15.06
N ILE A 171 -10.76 -11.77 -14.64
CA ILE A 171 -10.39 -13.20 -14.56
C ILE A 171 -11.28 -13.92 -13.53
N LYS A 172 -11.50 -13.33 -12.35
CA LYS A 172 -12.37 -13.90 -11.31
C LYS A 172 -13.81 -14.08 -11.80
N LYS A 173 -14.38 -13.07 -12.47
CA LYS A 173 -15.75 -13.16 -13.04
C LYS A 173 -15.88 -14.23 -14.12
N THR A 174 -14.84 -14.44 -14.93
CA THR A 174 -14.85 -15.46 -15.99
C THR A 174 -14.85 -16.88 -15.41
N LYS A 175 -14.08 -17.11 -14.34
CA LYS A 175 -14.07 -18.42 -13.64
C LYS A 175 -15.35 -18.73 -12.87
N GLN A 176 -16.15 -17.73 -12.49
CA GLN A 176 -17.45 -17.96 -11.85
C GLN A 176 -18.58 -18.27 -12.84
N LYS A 177 -18.35 -18.07 -14.15
CA LYS A 177 -19.35 -18.28 -15.20
C LYS A 177 -19.18 -19.63 -15.93
N ASN A 178 -18.10 -20.35 -15.65
CA ASN A 178 -17.79 -21.70 -16.13
C ASN A 178 -17.87 -22.67 -14.96
#